data_AF-A0A3B8VIF2-F1
#
_entry.id   AF-A0A3B8VIF2-F1
#
_cell.length_a   1.000
_cell.length_b   1.000
_cell.length_c   1.000
_cell.angle_alpha   90.00
_cell.angle_beta   90.00
_cell.angle_gamma   90.00
#
_symmetry.space_group_name_H-M   'P 1'
#
loop_
_entity.id
_entity.type
_entity.pdbx_description
1 polymer ?
#
loop_
_entity_poly.entity_id
_entity_poly.type
_entity_poly.pdbx_seq_one_letter_code
_entity_poly.pdbx_strand_id
1 'polypeptide(L)' 'MNVLFVCNGNVARSQIAETLFNHLSGHQVTSAGTAVRHLDVEG' A
#
# COMPACT_ATOMS: atom_id res chain seq x y z
N MET A 1 -5.60 -8.52 14.50
CA MET A 1 -4.60 -7.45 14.38
C MET A 1 -4.69 -6.95 12.96
N ASN A 2 -4.93 -5.65 12.74
CA ASN A 2 -4.99 -5.07 11.40
C ASN A 2 -3.75 -4.20 11.19
N VAL A 3 -3.01 -4.49 10.13
CA VAL A 3 -1.77 -3.78 9.80
C VAL A 3 -1.95 -3.06 8.47
N LEU A 4 -1.39 -1.86 8.35
CA LEU A 4 -1.40 -1.05 7.13
C LEU A 4 0.02 -0.53 6.85
N PHE A 5 0.59 -0.90 5.71
CA PHE A 5 1.86 -0.34 5.24
C PHE A 5 1.61 0.89 4.36
N VAL A 6 2.19 2.04 4.75
CA VAL A 6 1.99 3.30 4.04
C VAL A 6 3.31 3.82 3.47
N CYS A 7 3.27 4.28 2.21
CA CYS A 7 4.37 4.99 1.55
C CYS A 7 3.85 6.25 0.84
N ASN A 8 4.74 7.04 0.23
CA ASN A 8 4.33 8.18 -0.60
C ASN A 8 3.46 7.71 -1.78
N GLY A 9 3.91 6.74 -2.59
CA GLY A 9 3.08 6.06 -3.58
C GLY A 9 2.84 4.60 -3.20
N ASN A 10 1.67 4.06 -3.52
CA ASN A 10 1.36 2.65 -3.31
C ASN A 10 1.82 1.75 -4.47
N VAL A 11 3.12 1.75 -4.76
CA VAL A 11 3.63 1.13 -6.00
C VAL A 11 4.85 0.22 -5.81
N ALA A 12 5.68 0.47 -4.80
CA ALA A 12 6.94 -0.24 -4.63
C ALA A 12 7.07 -0.80 -3.20
N ARG A 13 7.65 -0.01 -2.29
CA ARG A 13 7.98 -0.47 -0.93
C ARG A 13 6.77 -0.99 -0.15
N SER A 14 5.65 -0.29 -0.19
CA SER A 14 4.43 -0.66 0.53
C SER A 14 3.82 -1.98 0.02
N GLN A 15 3.79 -2.18 -1.31
CA GLN A 15 3.32 -3.41 -1.96
C GLN A 15 4.24 -4.62 -1.67
N ILE A 16 5.57 -4.42 -1.69
CA ILE A 16 6.53 -5.47 -1.33
C ILE A 16 6.35 -5.88 0.13
N ALA A 17 6.21 -4.90 1.03
CA ALA A 17 5.99 -5.16 2.46
C ALA A 17 4.69 -5.94 2.71
N GLU A 18 3.60 -5.58 2.05
CA GLU A 18 2.33 -6.32 2.12
C GLU A 18 2.50 -7.77 1.68
N THR A 19 3.10 -7.99 0.50
CA THR A 19 3.26 -9.34 -0.05
C THR A 19 4.16 -10.20 0.85
N LEU A 20 5.29 -9.65 1.28
CA LEU A 20 6.24 -10.37 2.13
C LEU A 20 5.63 -10.70 3.49
N PHE A 21 4.91 -9.77 4.11
CA PHE A 21 4.29 -10.00 5.42
C PHE A 21 3.12 -10.98 5.33
N ASN A 22 2.30 -10.92 4.27
CA ASN A 22 1.25 -11.92 4.03
C ASN A 22 1.83 -13.33 3.81
N HIS A 23 3.03 -13.44 3.23
CA HIS A 23 3.70 -14.74 3.05
C HIS A 23 4.36 -15.25 4.34
N LEU A 24 4.93 -14.36 5.16
CA LEU A 24 5.70 -14.74 6.35
C LEU A 24 4.88 -14.81 7.63
N SER A 25 3.71 -14.18 7.68
CA SER A 25 2.86 -14.11 8.87
C SER A 25 1.51 -14.82 8.65
N GLY A 26 0.87 -15.24 9.75
CA GLY A 26 -0.52 -15.73 9.72
C GLY A 26 -1.58 -14.62 9.76
N HIS A 27 -1.19 -13.36 9.54
CA HIS A 27 -2.07 -12.21 9.63
C HIS A 27 -2.22 -11.55 8.25
N GLN A 28 -3.44 -11.13 7.94
CA GLN A 28 -3.68 -10.33 6.74
C GLN A 28 -3.23 -8.88 6.95
N VAL A 29 -2.56 -8.34 5.94
CA VAL A 29 -2.11 -6.94 5.88
C VAL A 29 -2.51 -6.32 4.55
N THR A 30 -2.68 -5.00 4.57
CA THR A 30 -2.98 -4.16 3.40
C THR A 30 -1.93 -3.06 3.23
N SER A 31 -1.84 -2.47 2.04
CA SER A 31 -0.98 -1.30 1.80
C SER A 31 -1.67 -0.12 1.12
N ALA A 32 -1.11 1.08 1.30
CA ALA A 32 -1.64 2.34 0.77
C ALA A 32 -0.56 3.38 0.47
N GLY A 33 -0.97 4.43 -0.25
CA GLY A 33 -0.13 5.55 -0.66
C GLY A 33 -0.77 6.88 -0.25
N THR A 34 0.05 7.88 0.06
CA THR A 34 -0.43 9.23 0.47
C THR A 34 -0.43 10.26 -0.64
N ALA A 35 0.25 9.99 -1.76
CA ALA A 35 0.28 10.88 -2.91
C ALA A 35 -1.09 10.94 -3.59
N VAL A 36 -1.71 12.11 -3.52
CA VAL A 36 -2.89 12.44 -4.32
C VAL A 36 -2.41 12.73 -5.73
N ARG A 37 -2.77 11.87 -6.70
CA ARG A 37 -2.63 12.24 -8.11
C ARG A 37 -3.76 13.20 -8.44
N HIS A 38 -3.42 14.43 -8.82
CA HIS A 38 -4.38 15.30 -9.49
C HIS A 38 -4.67 14.60 -10.83
N LEU A 39 -5.77 13.85 -10.88
CA LEU A 39 -6.34 13.44 -12.15
C LEU A 39 -6.89 14.73 -12.74
N ASP A 40 -6.22 15.27 -13.75
CA ASP A 40 -6.79 16.32 -14.58
C ASP A 40 -8.08 15.72 -15.17
N VAL A 41 -9.21 16.05 -14.56
CA VAL A 41 -10.52 15.77 -15.14
C VAL A 41 -10.65 16.79 -16.27
N GLU A 42 -10.23 16.41 -17.48
CA GLU A 42 -10.65 17.10 -18.69
C GLU A 42 -12.18 17.04 -18.72
N GLY A 43 -12.80 18.17 -18.35
CA GLY A 43 -14.24 18.40 -18.47
C GLY A 43 -14.62 18.83 -19.88
#